data_AF-C6MAB3-F1
#
_entry.id   AF-C6MAB3-F1
#
_cell.length_a   1.000
_cell.length_b   1.000
_cell.length_c   1.000
_cell.angle_alpha   90.00
_cell.angle_beta   90.00
_cell.angle_gamma   90.00
#
_symmetry.space_group_name_H-M   'P 1'
#
loop_
_entity.id
_entity.type
_entity.pdbx_description
1 polymer ?
#
loop_
_entity_poly.entity_id
_entity_poly.type
_entity_poly.pdbx_seq_one_letter_code
_entity_poly.pdbx_strand_id
1 'polypeptide(L)'
;MHKKLLALPLIALMLAACGKEEPKQALECGNPAAIQSIRNQIQETIKREARSFVRADSRQFVDADKIIAAGSELNIVLDNPQEITEDNKSLCSADLKIQIPAEVLRTADANSPLIYSNTGLTEMLQQKIMGSNLSFENNTFSTSVRYTPDPKVGTVSLEDNTVNMTAQTLSSLLLPYGVKSIVMIDGKAVSKEEAIKILQSKAAEEPPVAKAEDILENNAASQASGVPPAAGLETEILRPDGEEKQEQPSFSQSDLDNARSQNHQAEAEIKGVWDGMERTVQQEMLAEQRAWIQTKNQNCQQAAARADSPAQNEYLKLQCDTRMTRERTQYLRGYSIN
;
A
#
# COMPACT_ATOMS: atom_id res chain seq x y z
N MET A 1 50.47 -81.23 24.61
CA MET A 1 50.10 -81.18 26.05
C MET A 1 50.21 -79.74 26.52
N HIS A 2 49.12 -79.23 27.13
CA HIS A 2 49.01 -78.13 28.13
C HIS A 2 49.61 -76.75 27.83
N LYS A 3 49.05 -75.61 28.26
CA LYS A 3 47.76 -75.17 28.82
C LYS A 3 47.79 -73.63 28.75
N LYS A 4 46.60 -73.03 28.73
CA LYS A 4 46.28 -71.58 28.71
C LYS A 4 46.99 -70.75 29.78
N LEU A 5 47.15 -69.45 29.53
CA LEU A 5 46.74 -68.37 30.47
C LEU A 5 46.52 -67.04 29.73
N LEU A 6 45.41 -66.40 30.10
CA LEU A 6 44.89 -65.12 29.61
C LEU A 6 45.67 -63.92 30.17
N ALA A 7 45.78 -62.83 29.38
CA ALA A 7 45.69 -61.45 29.85
C ALA A 7 45.45 -60.47 28.67
N LEU A 8 44.23 -59.94 28.58
CA LEU A 8 43.86 -58.61 28.05
C LEU A 8 43.80 -57.65 29.28
N PRO A 9 43.74 -56.30 29.18
CA PRO A 9 43.62 -55.43 27.99
C PRO A 9 44.48 -54.14 28.03
N LEU A 10 44.55 -53.39 26.91
CA LEU A 10 44.20 -51.97 26.81
C LEU A 10 44.46 -51.51 25.35
N ILE A 11 43.42 -51.57 24.52
CA ILE A 11 43.42 -50.94 23.21
C ILE A 11 42.78 -49.56 23.43
N ALA A 12 43.60 -48.51 23.35
CA ALA A 12 43.13 -47.16 23.20
C ALA A 12 42.49 -47.03 21.80
N LEU A 13 41.17 -47.19 21.73
CA LEU A 13 40.36 -46.79 20.59
C LEU A 13 40.35 -45.26 20.54
N MET A 14 41.25 -44.69 19.73
CA MET A 14 41.08 -43.34 19.22
C MET A 14 39.81 -43.33 18.37
N LEU A 15 38.70 -42.83 18.93
CA LEU A 15 37.54 -42.44 18.14
C LEU A 15 37.94 -41.23 17.28
N ALA A 16 38.45 -41.50 16.08
CA ALA A 16 38.34 -40.53 15.00
C ALA A 16 36.85 -40.44 14.65
N ALA A 17 36.15 -39.49 15.27
CA ALA A 17 34.84 -39.05 14.83
C ALA A 17 35.02 -38.31 13.49
N CYS A 18 35.20 -39.06 12.41
CA CYS A 18 34.92 -38.57 11.07
C CYS A 18 33.40 -38.42 10.98
N GLY A 19 32.90 -37.23 11.38
CA GLY A 19 31.58 -36.79 10.96
C GLY A 19 31.56 -36.84 9.44
N LYS A 20 30.89 -37.84 8.88
CA LYS A 20 30.45 -37.76 7.49
C LYS A 20 29.49 -36.58 7.45
N GLU A 21 29.98 -35.43 7.00
CA GLU A 21 29.10 -34.40 6.47
C GLU A 21 28.28 -35.09 5.38
N GLU A 22 27.00 -35.32 5.65
CA GLU A 22 26.07 -35.67 4.59
C GLU A 22 26.21 -34.58 3.52
N PRO A 23 26.37 -34.94 2.24
CA PRO A 23 26.51 -33.94 1.18
C PRO A 23 25.27 -33.04 1.25
N LYS A 24 25.48 -31.75 1.54
CA LYS A 24 24.41 -30.74 1.49
C LYS A 24 23.70 -30.89 0.16
N GLN A 25 22.44 -31.30 0.20
CA GLN A 25 21.66 -31.47 -1.00
C GLN A 25 21.51 -30.09 -1.67
N ALA A 26 22.02 -29.96 -2.89
CA ALA A 26 21.94 -28.74 -3.66
C ALA A 26 20.48 -28.32 -3.86
N LEU A 27 20.22 -27.02 -3.82
CA LEU A 27 18.87 -26.50 -4.01
C LEU A 27 18.46 -26.62 -5.48
N GLU A 28 17.25 -27.13 -5.73
CA GLU A 28 16.69 -27.22 -7.08
C GLU A 28 16.11 -25.87 -7.53
N CYS A 29 16.97 -24.85 -7.71
CA CYS A 29 16.54 -23.49 -8.01
C CYS A 29 15.77 -23.38 -9.34
N GLY A 30 16.09 -24.21 -10.33
CA GLY A 30 15.39 -24.25 -11.62
C GLY A 30 14.15 -25.13 -11.65
N ASN A 31 13.64 -25.62 -10.51
CA ASN A 31 12.49 -26.51 -10.48
C ASN A 31 11.23 -25.81 -11.05
N PRO A 32 10.56 -26.37 -12.07
CA PRO A 32 9.36 -25.76 -12.67
C PRO A 32 8.23 -25.47 -11.67
N ALA A 33 8.08 -26.27 -10.61
CA ALA A 33 7.06 -26.05 -9.59
C ALA A 33 7.30 -24.76 -8.79
N ALA A 34 8.57 -24.46 -8.48
CA ALA A 34 8.95 -23.22 -7.81
C ALA A 34 8.61 -21.98 -8.67
N ILE A 35 8.91 -22.06 -9.98
CA ILE A 35 8.58 -21.01 -10.95
C ILE A 35 7.05 -20.82 -11.03
N GLN A 36 6.27 -21.91 -11.09
CA GLN A 36 4.82 -21.83 -11.07
C GLN A 36 4.28 -21.23 -9.77
N SER A 37 4.88 -21.54 -8.63
CA SER A 37 4.48 -20.97 -7.34
C SER A 37 4.58 -19.44 -7.34
N ILE A 38 5.70 -18.88 -7.82
CA ILE A 38 5.90 -17.42 -7.91
C ILE A 38 4.91 -16.78 -8.88
N ARG A 39 4.69 -17.40 -10.04
CA ARG A 39 3.68 -16.96 -11.02
C ARG A 39 2.29 -16.89 -10.40
N ASN A 40 1.87 -17.95 -9.71
CA ASN A 40 0.57 -18.02 -9.06
C ASN A 40 0.42 -16.93 -7.99
N GLN A 41 1.47 -16.65 -7.21
CA GLN A 41 1.45 -15.61 -6.19
C GLN A 41 1.27 -14.20 -6.80
N ILE A 42 1.93 -13.92 -7.92
CA ILE A 42 1.76 -12.66 -8.65
C ILE A 42 0.31 -12.54 -9.14
N GLN A 43 -0.22 -13.57 -9.79
CA GLN A 43 -1.59 -13.59 -10.33
C GLN A 43 -2.66 -13.43 -9.23
N GLU A 44 -2.53 -14.15 -8.12
CA GLU A 44 -3.46 -14.01 -6.99
C GLU A 44 -3.36 -12.64 -6.32
N THR A 45 -2.16 -12.03 -6.28
CA THR A 45 -2.00 -10.67 -5.78
C THR A 45 -2.73 -9.67 -6.68
N ILE A 46 -2.55 -9.73 -8.00
CA ILE A 46 -3.27 -8.88 -8.97
C ILE A 46 -4.78 -9.01 -8.77
N LYS A 47 -5.29 -10.24 -8.65
CA LYS A 47 -6.70 -10.53 -8.43
C LYS A 47 -7.21 -9.95 -7.11
N ARG A 48 -6.45 -10.07 -6.03
CA ARG A 48 -6.79 -9.51 -4.71
C ARG A 48 -6.86 -7.99 -4.78
N GLU A 49 -5.85 -7.34 -5.36
CA GLU A 49 -5.75 -5.88 -5.47
C GLU A 49 -6.86 -5.32 -6.38
N ALA A 50 -7.09 -5.91 -7.55
CA ALA A 50 -8.16 -5.51 -8.47
C ALA A 50 -9.55 -5.56 -7.80
N ARG A 51 -9.84 -6.65 -7.08
CA ARG A 51 -11.09 -6.79 -6.32
C ARG A 51 -11.16 -5.81 -5.15
N SER A 52 -10.03 -5.52 -4.51
CA SER A 52 -9.95 -4.54 -3.42
C SER A 52 -10.30 -3.15 -3.91
N PHE A 53 -9.72 -2.75 -5.05
CA PHE A 53 -10.00 -1.47 -5.69
C PHE A 53 -11.49 -1.33 -6.01
N VAL A 54 -12.09 -2.31 -6.70
CA VAL A 54 -13.52 -2.23 -7.08
C VAL A 54 -14.45 -2.19 -5.86
N ARG A 55 -14.11 -2.85 -4.76
CA ARG A 55 -14.88 -2.75 -3.51
C ARG A 55 -14.81 -1.35 -2.89
N ALA A 56 -13.70 -0.65 -3.06
CA ALA A 56 -13.50 0.70 -2.54
C ALA A 56 -14.00 1.79 -3.52
N ASP A 57 -14.14 1.46 -4.82
CA ASP A 57 -14.57 2.38 -5.86
C ASP A 57 -16.08 2.62 -5.84
N SER A 58 -16.51 3.71 -5.20
CA SER A 58 -17.91 4.14 -5.17
C SER A 58 -18.46 4.53 -6.55
N ARG A 59 -17.58 4.87 -7.51
CA ARG A 59 -17.94 5.25 -8.88
C ARG A 59 -18.19 4.04 -9.78
N GLN A 60 -17.78 2.84 -9.34
CA GLN A 60 -17.96 1.55 -10.02
C GLN A 60 -17.57 1.53 -11.51
N PHE A 61 -16.57 2.30 -11.91
CA PHE A 61 -16.19 2.49 -13.31
C PHE A 61 -15.05 1.55 -13.74
N VAL A 62 -14.49 0.79 -12.79
CA VAL A 62 -13.48 -0.24 -13.05
C VAL A 62 -14.11 -1.63 -12.96
N ASP A 63 -13.69 -2.51 -13.87
CA ASP A 63 -14.03 -3.92 -13.93
C ASP A 63 -12.82 -4.75 -13.50
N ALA A 64 -12.94 -5.45 -12.38
CA ALA A 64 -11.88 -6.29 -11.83
C ALA A 64 -11.56 -7.47 -12.76
N ASP A 65 -12.54 -8.02 -13.47
CA ASP A 65 -12.35 -9.20 -14.31
C ASP A 65 -11.50 -8.87 -15.55
N LYS A 66 -11.60 -7.64 -16.07
CA LYS A 66 -10.70 -7.14 -17.13
C LYS A 66 -9.25 -7.06 -16.66
N ILE A 67 -9.02 -6.58 -15.43
CA ILE A 67 -7.67 -6.49 -14.84
C ILE A 67 -7.12 -7.89 -14.60
N ILE A 68 -7.94 -8.80 -14.08
CA ILE A 68 -7.56 -10.21 -13.86
C ILE A 68 -7.23 -10.89 -15.19
N ALA A 69 -8.03 -10.68 -16.23
CA ALA A 69 -7.76 -11.21 -17.57
C ALA A 69 -6.41 -10.69 -18.11
N ALA A 70 -6.17 -9.37 -18.04
CA ALA A 70 -4.87 -8.81 -18.42
C ALA A 70 -3.71 -9.39 -17.59
N GLY A 71 -3.90 -9.58 -16.29
CA GLY A 71 -2.93 -10.24 -15.41
C GLY A 71 -2.62 -11.69 -15.81
N SER A 72 -3.58 -12.39 -16.43
CA SER A 72 -3.38 -13.76 -16.91
C SER A 72 -2.61 -13.84 -18.23
N GLU A 73 -2.58 -12.75 -19.01
CA GLU A 73 -1.85 -12.64 -20.29
C GLU A 73 -0.37 -12.25 -20.11
N LEU A 74 0.05 -11.95 -18.88
CA LEU A 74 1.42 -11.57 -18.59
C LEU A 74 2.40 -12.72 -18.84
N ASN A 75 3.50 -12.43 -19.51
CA ASN A 75 4.60 -13.38 -19.64
C ASN A 75 5.55 -13.23 -18.45
N ILE A 76 5.42 -14.13 -17.47
CA ILE A 76 6.21 -14.17 -16.24
C ILE A 76 7.26 -15.28 -16.34
N VAL A 77 8.53 -14.89 -16.28
CA VAL A 77 9.70 -15.77 -16.41
C VAL A 77 10.67 -15.52 -15.26
N LEU A 78 11.29 -16.61 -14.77
CA LEU A 78 12.48 -16.56 -13.93
C LEU A 78 13.68 -17.00 -14.76
N ASP A 79 14.59 -16.08 -15.03
CA ASP A 79 15.83 -16.34 -15.74
C ASP A 79 16.97 -16.60 -14.74
N ASN A 80 17.99 -17.34 -15.18
CA ASN A 80 19.23 -17.58 -14.44
C ASN A 80 19.04 -18.06 -12.97
N PRO A 81 18.17 -19.03 -12.68
CA PRO A 81 18.01 -19.53 -11.32
C PRO A 81 19.30 -20.20 -10.84
N GLN A 82 19.85 -19.73 -9.73
CA GLN A 82 21.12 -20.21 -9.18
C GLN A 82 21.08 -20.29 -7.66
N GLU A 83 21.80 -21.26 -7.10
CA GLU A 83 22.02 -21.35 -5.66
C GLU A 83 23.06 -20.30 -5.24
N ILE A 84 22.72 -19.51 -4.24
CA ILE A 84 23.60 -18.54 -3.60
C ILE A 84 23.69 -18.84 -2.10
N THR A 85 24.78 -18.41 -1.47
CA THR A 85 24.94 -18.49 -0.01
C THR A 85 24.93 -17.07 0.55
N GLU A 86 23.94 -16.78 1.40
CA GLU A 86 23.80 -15.52 2.11
C GLU A 86 23.61 -15.84 3.60
N ASP A 87 24.34 -15.17 4.50
CA ASP A 87 24.27 -15.39 5.94
C ASP A 87 24.38 -16.88 6.38
N ASN A 88 25.30 -17.63 5.76
CA ASN A 88 25.49 -19.08 5.95
C ASN A 88 24.27 -19.96 5.59
N LYS A 89 23.27 -19.40 4.90
CA LYS A 89 22.10 -20.10 4.38
C LYS A 89 22.22 -20.25 2.86
N SER A 90 22.04 -21.47 2.35
CA SER A 90 21.82 -21.71 0.93
C SER A 90 20.41 -21.27 0.56
N LEU A 91 20.28 -20.44 -0.48
CA LEU A 91 19.00 -20.00 -1.03
C LEU A 91 19.10 -19.84 -2.55
N CYS A 92 17.97 -19.77 -3.25
CA CYS A 92 17.93 -19.54 -4.68
C CYS A 92 17.78 -18.06 -5.00
N SER A 93 18.48 -17.61 -6.04
CA SER A 93 18.29 -16.30 -6.66
C SER A 93 17.98 -16.45 -8.14
N ALA A 94 17.08 -15.64 -8.66
CA ALA A 94 16.73 -15.60 -10.08
C ALA A 94 16.33 -14.19 -10.52
N ASP A 95 16.45 -13.93 -11.82
CA ASP A 95 15.98 -12.69 -12.44
C ASP A 95 14.49 -12.84 -12.78
N LEU A 96 13.63 -12.09 -12.10
CA LEU A 96 12.20 -12.04 -12.41
C LEU A 96 11.95 -11.03 -13.52
N LYS A 97 11.40 -11.51 -14.63
CA LYS A 97 10.94 -10.70 -15.76
C LYS A 97 9.45 -10.87 -15.97
N ILE A 98 8.72 -9.76 -16.04
CA ILE A 98 7.28 -9.74 -16.30
C ILE A 98 7.02 -8.82 -17.48
N GLN A 99 6.80 -9.43 -18.65
CA GLN A 99 6.47 -8.71 -19.87
C GLN A 99 4.96 -8.49 -19.97
N ILE A 100 4.58 -7.23 -20.15
CA ILE A 100 3.20 -6.81 -20.35
C ILE A 100 2.93 -6.71 -21.85
N PRO A 101 1.80 -7.26 -22.36
CA PRO A 101 1.40 -7.05 -23.75
C PRO A 101 1.26 -5.57 -24.09
N ALA A 102 1.79 -5.15 -25.25
CA ALA A 102 1.81 -3.75 -25.66
C ALA A 102 0.40 -3.12 -25.73
N GLU A 103 -0.59 -3.87 -26.22
CA GLU A 103 -1.98 -3.39 -26.30
C GLU A 103 -2.64 -3.17 -24.93
N VAL A 104 -2.30 -4.01 -23.94
CA VAL A 104 -2.75 -3.85 -22.55
C VAL A 104 -2.19 -2.54 -21.99
N LEU A 105 -0.89 -2.31 -22.16
CA LEU A 105 -0.24 -1.11 -21.64
C LEU A 105 -0.74 0.16 -22.35
N ARG A 106 -0.88 0.13 -23.68
CA ARG A 106 -1.42 1.25 -24.47
C ARG A 106 -2.84 1.61 -24.05
N THR A 107 -3.67 0.61 -23.77
CA THR A 107 -5.04 0.83 -23.29
C THR A 107 -5.06 1.37 -21.86
N ALA A 108 -4.18 0.85 -20.99
CA ALA A 108 -4.04 1.38 -19.64
C ALA A 108 -3.59 2.85 -19.65
N ASP A 109 -2.63 3.20 -20.51
CA ASP A 109 -2.13 4.57 -20.64
C ASP A 109 -3.23 5.52 -21.12
N ALA A 110 -3.96 5.15 -22.18
CA ALA A 110 -5.07 5.95 -22.70
C ALA A 110 -6.19 6.21 -21.66
N ASN A 111 -6.41 5.27 -20.74
CA ASN A 111 -7.42 5.37 -19.70
C ASN A 111 -6.88 5.92 -18.38
N SER A 112 -5.56 6.13 -18.26
CA SER A 112 -4.91 6.53 -17.01
C SER A 112 -5.50 7.80 -16.39
N PRO A 113 -5.94 8.81 -17.17
CA PRO A 113 -6.52 10.02 -16.59
C PRO A 113 -7.81 9.79 -15.80
N LEU A 114 -8.55 8.70 -16.07
CA LEU A 114 -9.77 8.36 -15.34
C LEU A 114 -9.49 7.79 -13.93
N ILE A 115 -8.28 7.28 -13.72
CA ILE A 115 -7.82 6.69 -12.45
C ILE A 115 -6.89 7.65 -11.71
N TYR A 116 -5.93 8.22 -12.41
CA TYR A 116 -4.83 9.01 -11.85
C TYR A 116 -4.92 10.51 -12.14
N SER A 117 -6.01 10.96 -12.75
CA SER A 117 -6.25 12.37 -13.07
C SER A 117 -5.12 12.93 -13.92
N ASN A 118 -4.35 13.88 -13.39
CA ASN A 118 -3.27 14.55 -14.11
C ASN A 118 -1.94 13.78 -14.05
N THR A 119 -1.80 12.82 -13.14
CA THR A 119 -0.60 11.98 -13.06
C THR A 119 -0.66 10.94 -14.17
N GLY A 120 0.20 11.08 -15.18
CA GLY A 120 0.30 10.12 -16.27
C GLY A 120 0.71 8.73 -15.78
N LEU A 121 0.42 7.68 -16.56
CA LEU A 121 0.74 6.31 -16.18
C LEU A 121 2.23 6.11 -15.89
N THR A 122 3.09 6.71 -16.71
CA THR A 122 4.55 6.67 -16.54
C THR A 122 5.02 7.34 -15.25
N GLU A 123 4.47 8.50 -14.91
CA GLU A 123 4.85 9.23 -13.70
C GLU A 123 4.39 8.47 -12.44
N MET A 124 3.15 7.99 -12.42
CA MET A 124 2.63 7.12 -11.36
C MET A 124 3.51 5.89 -11.17
N LEU A 125 3.95 5.28 -12.27
CA LEU A 125 4.84 4.13 -12.23
C LEU A 125 6.21 4.48 -11.65
N GLN A 126 6.82 5.58 -12.12
CA GLN A 126 8.11 6.07 -11.61
C GLN A 126 8.06 6.31 -10.10
N GLN A 127 7.00 6.95 -9.62
CA GLN A 127 6.80 7.18 -8.18
C GLN A 127 6.71 5.87 -7.38
N LYS A 128 6.08 4.83 -7.94
CA LYS A 128 5.95 3.52 -7.27
C LYS A 128 7.23 2.69 -7.25
N ILE A 129 8.06 2.81 -8.28
CA ILE A 129 9.33 2.07 -8.35
C ILE A 129 10.49 2.82 -7.70
N MET A 130 10.34 4.11 -7.43
CA MET A 130 11.37 4.92 -6.78
C MET A 130 11.76 4.33 -5.42
N GLY A 131 13.06 4.12 -5.22
CA GLY A 131 13.61 3.51 -3.99
C GLY A 131 13.47 1.99 -3.92
N SER A 132 12.93 1.34 -4.95
CA SER A 132 12.90 -0.13 -5.07
C SER A 132 14.00 -0.64 -6.01
N ASN A 133 14.22 -1.95 -6.02
CA ASN A 133 15.07 -2.64 -7.01
C ASN A 133 14.32 -3.00 -8.30
N LEU A 134 13.06 -2.53 -8.45
CA LEU A 134 12.23 -2.82 -9.60
C LEU A 134 12.51 -1.81 -10.71
N SER A 135 12.80 -2.32 -11.91
CA SER A 135 12.95 -1.52 -13.12
C SER A 135 11.80 -1.79 -14.09
N PHE A 136 11.49 -0.82 -14.95
CA PHE A 136 10.50 -0.98 -16.01
C PHE A 136 11.03 -0.41 -17.32
N GLU A 137 11.32 -1.28 -18.27
CA GLU A 137 11.84 -0.92 -19.59
C GLU A 137 11.22 -1.84 -20.64
N ASN A 138 10.93 -1.31 -21.84
CA ASN A 138 10.38 -2.08 -22.95
C ASN A 138 9.15 -2.94 -22.56
N ASN A 139 8.23 -2.35 -21.80
CA ASN A 139 7.02 -3.00 -21.28
C ASN A 139 7.30 -4.19 -20.34
N THR A 140 8.52 -4.31 -19.80
CA THR A 140 8.96 -5.40 -18.93
C THR A 140 9.38 -4.88 -17.57
N PHE A 141 8.77 -5.44 -16.52
CA PHE A 141 9.31 -5.31 -15.18
C PHE A 141 10.47 -6.28 -14.98
N SER A 142 11.58 -5.79 -14.43
CA SER A 142 12.74 -6.61 -14.08
C SER A 142 13.22 -6.36 -12.65
N THR A 143 13.46 -7.43 -11.89
CA THR A 143 14.01 -7.40 -10.53
C THR A 143 14.70 -8.73 -10.21
N SER A 144 15.44 -8.80 -9.09
CA SER A 144 15.99 -10.06 -8.57
C SER A 144 15.12 -10.58 -7.43
N VAL A 145 14.80 -11.87 -7.46
CA VAL A 145 14.04 -12.54 -6.41
C VAL A 145 14.90 -13.55 -5.67
N ARG A 146 14.69 -13.64 -4.36
CA ARG A 146 15.34 -14.60 -3.47
C ARG A 146 14.31 -15.51 -2.85
N TYR A 147 14.54 -16.82 -2.93
CA TYR A 147 13.58 -17.82 -2.48
C TYR A 147 14.24 -19.12 -2.04
N THR A 148 13.57 -19.83 -1.15
CA THR A 148 13.92 -21.19 -0.75
C THR A 148 12.82 -22.14 -1.26
N PRO A 149 13.12 -23.08 -2.18
CA PRO A 149 12.16 -24.10 -2.59
C PRO A 149 11.82 -25.06 -1.44
N ASP A 150 10.54 -25.42 -1.31
CA ASP A 150 10.11 -26.53 -0.47
C ASP A 150 10.03 -27.81 -1.32
N PRO A 151 10.99 -28.74 -1.18
CA PRO A 151 11.05 -29.94 -2.02
C PRO A 151 9.89 -30.92 -1.77
N LYS A 152 9.13 -30.77 -0.67
CA LYS A 152 8.01 -31.67 -0.34
C LYS A 152 6.70 -31.21 -0.94
N VAL A 153 6.50 -29.89 -1.03
CA VAL A 153 5.22 -29.28 -1.40
C VAL A 153 5.30 -28.61 -2.78
N GLY A 154 6.50 -28.40 -3.32
CA GLY A 154 6.70 -27.72 -4.61
C GLY A 154 6.38 -26.23 -4.57
N THR A 155 6.30 -25.65 -3.36
CA THR A 155 6.09 -24.23 -3.11
C THR A 155 7.44 -23.53 -2.87
N VAL A 156 7.43 -22.20 -2.80
CA VAL A 156 8.61 -21.43 -2.40
C VAL A 156 8.31 -20.60 -1.17
N SER A 157 9.32 -20.44 -0.30
CA SER A 157 9.37 -19.36 0.68
C SER A 157 10.17 -18.21 0.11
N LEU A 158 9.58 -17.03 0.01
CA LEU A 158 10.28 -15.82 -0.41
C LEU A 158 11.08 -15.24 0.76
N GLU A 159 12.31 -14.81 0.50
CA GLU A 159 13.16 -14.21 1.54
C GLU A 159 12.79 -12.75 1.83
N ASP A 160 12.10 -12.09 0.90
CA ASP A 160 11.67 -10.71 1.02
C ASP A 160 10.33 -10.44 0.31
N ASN A 161 9.86 -9.19 0.40
CA ASN A 161 8.57 -8.75 -0.13
C ASN A 161 8.62 -8.40 -1.63
N THR A 162 9.72 -8.64 -2.34
CA THR A 162 9.93 -8.15 -3.72
C THR A 162 8.85 -8.62 -4.68
N VAL A 163 8.46 -9.90 -4.64
CA VAL A 163 7.41 -10.46 -5.51
C VAL A 163 6.06 -9.79 -5.27
N ASN A 164 5.69 -9.58 -4.01
CA ASN A 164 4.41 -8.96 -3.66
C ASN A 164 4.40 -7.45 -3.98
N MET A 165 5.50 -6.72 -3.74
CA MET A 165 5.62 -5.31 -4.17
C MET A 165 5.56 -5.16 -5.69
N THR A 166 6.22 -6.07 -6.42
CA THR A 166 6.17 -6.12 -7.88
C THR A 166 4.75 -6.36 -8.35
N ALA A 167 4.05 -7.33 -7.77
CA ALA A 167 2.66 -7.64 -8.11
C ALA A 167 1.68 -6.50 -7.76
N GLN A 168 1.90 -5.77 -6.67
CA GLN A 168 1.10 -4.58 -6.31
C GLN A 168 1.34 -3.41 -7.25
N THR A 169 2.59 -3.20 -7.67
CA THR A 169 2.96 -2.17 -8.66
C THR A 169 2.35 -2.49 -10.03
N LEU A 170 2.47 -3.74 -10.45
CA LEU A 170 1.84 -4.28 -11.65
C LEU A 170 0.32 -4.16 -11.61
N SER A 171 -0.31 -4.49 -10.47
CA SER A 171 -1.74 -4.29 -10.30
C SER A 171 -2.13 -2.82 -10.45
N SER A 172 -1.35 -1.90 -9.89
CA SER A 172 -1.58 -0.47 -10.05
C SER A 172 -1.50 -0.09 -11.52
N LEU A 173 -0.42 -0.46 -12.22
CA LEU A 173 -0.23 -0.20 -13.64
C LEU A 173 -1.40 -0.71 -14.51
N LEU A 174 -1.99 -1.85 -14.15
CA LEU A 174 -3.12 -2.45 -14.87
C LEU A 174 -4.49 -1.86 -14.48
N LEU A 175 -4.62 -1.08 -13.40
CA LEU A 175 -5.93 -0.54 -12.98
C LEU A 175 -6.69 0.20 -14.10
N PRO A 176 -6.05 1.09 -14.88
CA PRO A 176 -6.76 1.81 -15.95
C PRO A 176 -7.21 0.91 -17.11
N TYR A 177 -6.60 -0.26 -17.30
CA TYR A 177 -7.08 -1.24 -18.28
C TYR A 177 -8.48 -1.74 -17.92
N GLY A 178 -8.80 -1.79 -16.63
CA GLY A 178 -10.10 -2.20 -16.12
C GLY A 178 -11.22 -1.22 -16.36
N VAL A 179 -10.96 0.00 -16.86
CA VAL A 179 -12.00 1.01 -17.07
C VAL A 179 -13.09 0.49 -18.02
N LYS A 180 -14.34 0.64 -17.58
CA LYS A 180 -15.54 0.27 -18.33
C LYS A 180 -15.72 1.21 -19.52
N SER A 181 -16.40 0.73 -20.57
CA SER A 181 -16.71 1.55 -21.75
C SER A 181 -17.65 2.71 -21.44
N ILE A 182 -18.47 2.57 -20.41
CA ILE A 182 -19.38 3.59 -19.87
C ILE A 182 -19.01 3.82 -18.41
N VAL A 183 -18.86 5.09 -18.04
CA VAL A 183 -18.56 5.54 -16.69
C VAL A 183 -19.63 6.51 -16.21
N MET A 184 -19.84 6.60 -14.90
CA MET A 184 -20.80 7.53 -14.32
C MET A 184 -20.08 8.80 -13.88
N ILE A 185 -20.44 9.95 -14.46
CA ILE A 185 -19.96 11.27 -14.05
C ILE A 185 -21.19 12.08 -13.65
N ASP A 186 -21.21 12.58 -12.41
CA ASP A 186 -22.31 13.41 -11.88
C ASP A 186 -23.70 12.76 -12.06
N GLY A 187 -23.78 11.42 -11.91
CA GLY A 187 -25.02 10.64 -12.07
C GLY A 187 -25.45 10.38 -13.52
N LYS A 188 -24.67 10.82 -14.51
CA LYS A 188 -24.91 10.55 -15.94
C LYS A 188 -23.98 9.47 -16.47
N ALA A 189 -24.52 8.57 -17.28
CA ALA A 189 -23.74 7.60 -18.03
C ALA A 189 -23.05 8.29 -19.21
N VAL A 190 -21.72 8.23 -19.25
CA VAL A 190 -20.88 8.87 -20.27
C VAL A 190 -19.93 7.81 -20.84
N SER A 191 -19.62 7.86 -22.14
CA SER A 191 -18.59 6.97 -22.70
C SER A 191 -17.22 7.32 -22.13
N LYS A 192 -16.29 6.35 -22.07
CA LYS A 192 -14.93 6.60 -21.57
C LYS A 192 -14.21 7.70 -22.36
N GLU A 193 -14.43 7.81 -23.67
CA GLU A 193 -13.81 8.82 -24.52
C GLU A 193 -14.33 10.22 -24.19
N GLU A 194 -15.64 10.35 -23.95
CA GLU A 194 -16.26 11.61 -23.58
C GLU A 194 -15.91 11.99 -22.14
N ALA A 195 -15.79 11.02 -21.25
CA ALA A 195 -15.31 11.21 -19.89
C ALA A 195 -13.88 11.80 -19.85
N ILE A 196 -12.99 11.30 -20.70
CA ILE A 196 -11.63 11.84 -20.83
C ILE A 196 -11.68 13.28 -21.33
N LYS A 197 -12.50 13.58 -22.35
CA LYS A 197 -12.67 14.97 -22.84
C LYS A 197 -13.21 15.91 -21.77
N ILE A 198 -14.19 15.48 -20.98
CA ILE A 198 -14.75 16.27 -19.87
C ILE A 198 -13.68 16.56 -18.82
N LEU A 199 -12.83 15.59 -18.48
CA LEU A 199 -11.72 15.81 -17.55
C LEU A 199 -10.70 16.79 -18.11
N GLN A 200 -10.37 16.67 -19.39
CA GLN A 200 -9.44 17.57 -20.08
C GLN A 200 -10.02 18.99 -20.24
N SER A 201 -11.33 19.13 -20.45
CA SER A 201 -11.99 20.44 -20.56
C SER A 201 -12.18 21.11 -19.20
N LYS A 202 -12.49 20.35 -18.14
CA LYS A 202 -12.53 20.87 -16.75
C LYS A 202 -11.14 21.31 -16.26
N ALA A 203 -10.06 20.73 -16.79
CA ALA A 203 -8.70 21.21 -16.55
C ALA A 203 -8.38 22.52 -17.31
N ALA A 204 -9.17 22.89 -18.31
CA ALA A 204 -8.97 24.07 -19.16
C ALA A 204 -9.91 25.25 -18.84
N GLU A 205 -10.99 25.05 -18.08
CA GLU A 205 -11.82 26.13 -17.55
C GLU A 205 -11.17 26.74 -16.29
N GLU A 206 -10.73 27.99 -16.36
CA GLU A 206 -10.34 28.78 -15.18
C GLU A 206 -11.52 28.82 -14.18
N PRO A 207 -11.37 28.26 -12.97
CA PRO A 207 -12.42 28.32 -11.97
C PRO A 207 -12.61 29.78 -11.51
N PRO A 208 -13.83 30.19 -11.14
CA PRO A 208 -14.05 31.50 -10.56
C PRO A 208 -13.19 31.66 -9.30
N VAL A 209 -12.58 32.84 -9.17
CA VAL A 209 -11.73 33.23 -8.04
C VAL A 209 -12.49 32.97 -6.75
N ALA A 210 -12.10 31.92 -6.04
CA ALA A 210 -12.67 31.63 -4.74
C ALA A 210 -12.07 32.57 -3.71
N LYS A 211 -12.95 33.22 -2.95
CA LYS A 211 -12.51 34.05 -1.83
C LYS A 211 -11.99 33.14 -0.72
N ALA A 212 -10.99 33.62 0.01
CA ALA A 212 -10.33 32.86 1.07
C ALA A 212 -11.32 32.37 2.15
N GLU A 213 -12.47 33.04 2.28
CA GLU A 213 -13.56 32.66 3.18
C GLU A 213 -14.20 31.29 2.84
N ASP A 214 -14.34 30.93 1.56
CA ASP A 214 -15.04 29.69 1.12
C ASP A 214 -14.24 28.40 1.43
N ILE A 215 -12.94 28.54 1.69
CA ILE A 215 -12.04 27.43 2.06
C ILE A 215 -12.14 27.13 3.57
N LEU A 216 -12.53 28.13 4.37
CA LEU A 216 -12.72 27.98 5.81
C LEU A 216 -14.12 27.45 6.16
N GLU A 217 -15.16 27.80 5.40
CA GLU A 217 -16.53 27.34 5.70
C GLU A 217 -16.74 25.84 5.45
N ASN A 218 -15.99 25.22 4.55
CA ASN A 218 -16.02 23.76 4.33
C ASN A 218 -15.13 22.96 5.30
N ASN A 219 -14.46 23.63 6.24
CA ASN A 219 -13.69 23.01 7.33
C ASN A 219 -14.42 23.06 8.67
N ALA A 220 -15.75 23.22 8.67
CA ALA A 220 -16.56 23.23 9.88
C ALA A 220 -16.61 21.86 10.58
N ALA A 221 -15.55 21.53 11.34
CA ALA A 221 -15.66 20.74 12.57
C ALA A 221 -16.00 21.65 13.78
N SER A 222 -16.43 22.89 13.53
CA SER A 222 -16.83 23.84 14.57
C SER A 222 -18.26 24.32 14.36
N GLN A 223 -19.21 23.39 14.26
CA GLN A 223 -20.61 23.65 14.63
C GLN A 223 -21.13 22.51 15.51
N ALA A 224 -20.48 22.33 16.66
CA ALA A 224 -21.14 21.77 17.84
C ALA A 224 -21.67 22.95 18.68
N SER A 225 -22.66 23.67 18.14
CA SER A 225 -23.48 24.57 18.94
C SER A 225 -24.51 23.72 19.68
N GLY A 226 -24.32 23.55 20.99
CA GLY A 226 -25.39 23.11 21.88
C GLY A 226 -25.01 22.11 22.97
N VAL A 227 -24.17 22.51 23.93
CA VAL A 227 -24.21 21.93 25.28
C VAL A 227 -24.28 23.07 26.29
N PRO A 228 -25.37 23.20 27.09
CA PRO A 228 -25.46 24.19 28.16
C PRO A 228 -24.39 23.93 29.24
N PRO A 229 -23.95 24.95 29.99
CA PRO A 229 -22.87 24.81 30.96
C PRO A 229 -23.27 23.87 32.10
N ALA A 230 -22.30 23.05 32.50
CA ALA A 230 -22.38 22.14 33.62
C ALA A 230 -22.77 22.87 34.92
N ALA A 231 -23.80 22.36 35.58
CA ALA A 231 -24.12 22.70 36.96
C ALA A 231 -24.34 21.40 37.74
N GLY A 232 -23.40 21.11 38.64
CA GLY A 232 -23.70 20.54 39.95
C GLY A 232 -23.88 19.03 40.10
N LEU A 233 -22.99 18.49 40.94
CA LEU A 233 -23.23 17.54 42.04
C LEU A 233 -22.98 16.03 41.79
N GLU A 234 -22.00 15.58 42.56
CA GLU A 234 -21.65 14.25 43.05
C GLU A 234 -22.84 13.30 43.28
N THR A 235 -22.68 12.01 42.96
CA THR A 235 -22.56 10.97 44.00
C THR A 235 -22.14 9.61 43.44
N GLU A 236 -21.23 9.00 44.19
CA GLU A 236 -20.69 7.64 44.14
C GLU A 236 -21.78 6.58 44.39
N ILE A 237 -21.81 5.51 43.58
CA ILE A 237 -22.27 4.20 44.02
C ILE A 237 -21.38 3.11 43.41
N LEU A 238 -20.53 2.51 44.25
CA LEU A 238 -19.89 1.21 44.03
C LEU A 238 -20.92 0.07 44.12
N ARG A 239 -20.85 -0.90 43.20
CA ARG A 239 -20.94 -2.34 43.55
C ARG A 239 -20.38 -3.25 42.44
N PRO A 240 -19.79 -4.41 42.81
CA PRO A 240 -18.91 -5.20 41.96
C PRO A 240 -19.58 -6.46 41.37
N ASP A 241 -18.77 -7.14 40.55
CA ASP A 241 -18.83 -8.54 40.07
C ASP A 241 -19.43 -8.80 38.68
N GLY A 242 -18.56 -9.33 37.81
CA GLY A 242 -18.90 -10.33 36.80
C GLY A 242 -18.79 -9.89 35.35
N GLU A 243 -17.58 -9.97 34.79
CA GLU A 243 -17.24 -10.63 33.51
C GLU A 243 -15.92 -10.04 32.96
N GLU A 244 -14.89 -10.89 32.90
CA GLU A 244 -13.63 -10.62 32.21
C GLU A 244 -13.91 -10.38 30.71
N LYS A 245 -14.14 -9.11 30.35
CA LYS A 245 -13.93 -8.63 28.99
C LYS A 245 -12.48 -8.22 28.85
N GLN A 246 -11.80 -8.92 27.96
CA GLN A 246 -10.47 -8.62 27.43
C GLN A 246 -10.18 -7.12 27.42
N GLU A 247 -9.12 -6.72 28.13
CA GLU A 247 -8.53 -5.38 28.08
C GLU A 247 -8.18 -5.04 26.62
N GLN A 248 -9.08 -4.35 25.94
CA GLN A 248 -8.69 -3.46 24.86
C GLN A 248 -7.95 -2.27 25.51
N PRO A 249 -6.87 -1.76 24.90
CA PRO A 249 -6.19 -0.58 25.42
C PRO A 249 -7.20 0.57 25.51
N SER A 250 -7.48 1.02 26.73
CA SER A 250 -8.38 2.14 26.96
C SER A 250 -7.66 3.42 26.53
N PHE A 251 -8.09 3.95 25.39
CA PHE A 251 -7.77 5.30 24.97
C PHE A 251 -8.21 6.31 26.06
N SER A 252 -7.30 7.18 26.50
CA SER A 252 -7.56 8.11 27.62
C SER A 252 -8.02 9.50 27.13
N GLN A 253 -8.72 10.26 27.98
CA GLN A 253 -9.11 11.64 27.66
C GLN A 253 -7.89 12.52 27.35
N SER A 254 -6.76 12.28 28.02
CA SER A 254 -5.49 12.97 27.75
C SER A 254 -4.97 12.69 26.33
N ASP A 255 -5.20 11.49 25.78
CA ASP A 255 -4.79 11.15 24.41
C ASP A 255 -5.65 11.88 23.38
N LEU A 256 -6.93 12.11 23.69
CA LEU A 256 -7.82 12.90 22.85
C LEU A 256 -7.37 14.36 22.78
N ASP A 257 -7.08 14.95 23.94
CA ASP A 257 -6.67 16.35 24.04
C ASP A 257 -5.31 16.57 23.38
N ASN A 258 -4.39 15.61 23.51
CA ASN A 258 -3.14 15.59 22.77
C ASN A 258 -3.37 15.50 21.24
N ALA A 259 -4.29 14.64 20.78
CA ALA A 259 -4.59 14.51 19.36
C ALA A 259 -5.22 15.78 18.77
N ARG A 260 -6.12 16.44 19.52
CA ARG A 260 -6.71 17.74 19.14
C ARG A 260 -5.63 18.81 19.01
N SER A 261 -4.75 18.92 20.01
CA SER A 261 -3.63 19.87 20.00
C SER A 261 -2.71 19.66 18.80
N GLN A 262 -2.31 18.42 18.53
CA GLN A 262 -1.45 18.09 17.39
C GLN A 262 -2.12 18.37 16.04
N ASN A 263 -3.43 18.13 15.93
CA ASN A 263 -4.19 18.43 14.73
C ASN A 263 -4.26 19.94 14.49
N HIS A 264 -4.60 20.73 15.52
CA HIS A 264 -4.59 22.19 15.44
C HIS A 264 -3.22 22.73 15.01
N GLN A 265 -2.13 22.17 15.55
CA GLN A 265 -0.78 22.57 15.15
C GLN A 265 -0.50 22.25 13.68
N ALA A 266 -0.85 21.05 13.21
CA ALA A 266 -0.65 20.66 11.81
C ALA A 266 -1.48 21.52 10.85
N GLU A 267 -2.71 21.87 11.22
CA GLU A 267 -3.58 22.75 10.43
C GLU A 267 -3.06 24.20 10.39
N ALA A 268 -2.51 24.71 11.51
CA ALA A 268 -1.85 26.01 11.51
C ALA A 268 -0.59 26.02 10.62
N GLU A 269 0.17 24.92 10.63
CA GLU A 269 1.39 24.77 9.84
C GLU A 269 1.10 24.70 8.34
N ILE A 270 0.15 23.88 7.90
CA ILE A 270 -0.23 23.81 6.48
C ILE A 270 -0.80 25.14 5.99
N LYS A 271 -1.56 25.85 6.84
CA LYS A 271 -2.08 27.19 6.53
C LYS A 271 -0.94 28.19 6.36
N GLY A 272 0.04 28.18 7.26
CA GLY A 272 1.21 29.07 7.16
C GLY A 272 2.02 28.82 5.89
N VAL A 273 2.27 27.56 5.56
CA VAL A 273 2.95 27.19 4.30
C VAL A 273 2.12 27.63 3.09
N TRP A 274 0.82 27.35 3.10
CA TRP A 274 -0.07 27.76 2.02
C TRP A 274 -0.07 29.27 1.82
N ASP A 275 -0.29 30.05 2.88
CA ASP A 275 -0.33 31.51 2.83
C ASP A 275 1.00 32.14 2.42
N GLY A 276 2.12 31.48 2.73
CA GLY A 276 3.46 31.90 2.33
C GLY A 276 3.81 31.64 0.86
N MET A 277 3.02 30.84 0.13
CA MET A 277 3.23 30.61 -1.29
C MET A 277 2.85 31.83 -2.14
N GLU A 278 3.51 32.00 -3.28
CA GLU A 278 3.15 33.01 -4.27
C GLU A 278 1.69 32.79 -4.75
N ARG A 279 0.97 33.89 -5.01
CA ARG A 279 -0.46 33.83 -5.39
C ARG A 279 -0.72 33.03 -6.66
N THR A 280 0.19 33.08 -7.62
CA THR A 280 0.14 32.31 -8.89
C THR A 280 0.25 30.82 -8.61
N VAL A 281 1.22 30.42 -7.78
CA VAL A 281 1.41 29.04 -7.33
C VAL A 281 0.22 28.53 -6.53
N GLN A 282 -0.32 29.35 -5.62
CA GLN A 282 -1.58 29.02 -4.92
C GLN A 282 -2.70 28.72 -5.91
N GLN A 283 -2.89 29.58 -6.92
CA GLN A 283 -3.96 29.45 -7.92
C GLN A 283 -3.84 28.17 -8.73
N GLU A 284 -2.65 27.83 -9.20
CA GLU A 284 -2.40 26.59 -9.95
C GLU A 284 -2.68 25.34 -9.08
N MET A 285 -2.38 25.42 -7.79
CA MET A 285 -2.55 24.30 -6.86
C MET A 285 -3.93 24.22 -6.22
N LEU A 286 -4.83 25.19 -6.43
CA LEU A 286 -6.14 25.24 -5.74
C LEU A 286 -6.99 23.99 -5.99
N ALA A 287 -7.02 23.51 -7.24
CA ALA A 287 -7.77 22.31 -7.61
C ALA A 287 -7.20 21.06 -6.90
N GLU A 288 -5.87 20.93 -6.89
CA GLU A 288 -5.17 19.84 -6.22
C GLU A 288 -5.39 19.88 -4.71
N GLN A 289 -5.31 21.07 -4.12
CA GLN A 289 -5.50 21.27 -2.68
C GLN A 289 -6.93 20.92 -2.25
N ARG A 290 -7.94 21.29 -3.04
CA ARG A 290 -9.34 20.90 -2.78
C ARG A 290 -9.56 19.41 -2.90
N ALA A 291 -9.03 18.79 -3.96
CA ALA A 291 -9.11 17.35 -4.14
C ALA A 291 -8.44 16.61 -2.96
N TRP A 292 -7.27 17.08 -2.53
CA TRP A 292 -6.58 16.54 -1.37
C TRP A 292 -7.40 16.68 -0.07
N ILE A 293 -8.03 17.83 0.18
CA ILE A 293 -8.91 18.02 1.36
C ILE A 293 -10.08 17.02 1.32
N GLN A 294 -10.72 16.84 0.17
CA GLN A 294 -11.82 15.88 0.01
C GLN A 294 -11.35 14.44 0.26
N THR A 295 -10.22 14.04 -0.31
CA THR A 295 -9.61 12.72 -0.07
C THR A 295 -9.23 12.54 1.40
N LYS A 296 -8.67 13.57 2.05
CA LYS A 296 -8.33 13.54 3.47
C LYS A 296 -9.56 13.23 4.31
N ASN A 297 -10.62 14.01 4.11
CA ASN A 297 -11.86 13.89 4.87
C ASN A 297 -12.48 12.49 4.70
N GLN A 298 -12.52 11.96 3.48
CA GLN A 298 -13.05 10.62 3.22
C GLN A 298 -12.21 9.52 3.87
N ASN A 299 -10.88 9.57 3.70
CA ASN A 299 -9.97 8.58 4.26
C ASN A 299 -10.03 8.56 5.79
N CYS A 300 -10.11 9.73 6.43
CA CYS A 300 -10.11 9.82 7.88
C CYS A 300 -11.48 9.51 8.48
N GLN A 301 -12.57 9.80 7.77
CA GLN A 301 -13.89 9.28 8.13
C GLN A 301 -13.93 7.75 8.06
N GLN A 302 -13.34 7.15 7.02
CA GLN A 302 -13.26 5.70 6.88
C GLN A 302 -12.37 5.06 7.95
N ALA A 303 -11.22 5.67 8.28
CA ALA A 303 -10.32 5.20 9.32
C ALA A 303 -10.99 5.18 10.70
N ALA A 304 -11.90 6.13 10.96
CA ALA A 304 -12.67 6.21 12.20
C ALA A 304 -13.98 5.38 12.19
N ALA A 305 -14.38 4.79 11.05
CA ALA A 305 -15.69 4.16 10.87
C ALA A 305 -15.90 2.90 11.73
N ARG A 306 -14.83 2.32 12.28
CA ARG A 306 -14.88 1.14 13.16
C ARG A 306 -14.66 1.47 14.63
N ALA A 307 -14.73 2.74 15.00
CA ALA A 307 -14.58 3.13 16.39
C ALA A 307 -15.75 2.64 17.23
N ASP A 308 -15.45 2.15 18.44
CA ASP A 308 -16.42 1.60 19.38
C ASP A 308 -17.07 2.69 20.26
N SER A 309 -16.57 3.92 20.17
CA SER A 309 -17.15 5.09 20.85
C SER A 309 -16.94 6.40 20.08
N PRO A 310 -17.74 7.45 20.36
CA PRO A 310 -17.53 8.77 19.77
C PRO A 310 -16.15 9.36 20.07
N ALA A 311 -15.63 9.18 21.28
CA ALA A 311 -14.31 9.67 21.67
C ALA A 311 -13.18 8.97 20.89
N GLN A 312 -13.30 7.65 20.69
CA GLN A 312 -12.36 6.89 19.88
C GLN A 312 -12.49 7.22 18.38
N ASN A 313 -13.70 7.50 17.89
CA ASN A 313 -13.93 7.94 16.52
C ASN A 313 -13.20 9.26 16.26
N GLU A 314 -13.38 10.22 17.17
CA GLU A 314 -12.73 11.52 17.09
C GLU A 314 -11.20 11.38 17.12
N TYR A 315 -10.67 10.57 18.04
CA TYR A 315 -9.23 10.31 18.11
C TYR A 315 -8.65 9.73 16.82
N LEU A 316 -9.25 8.65 16.30
CA LEU A 316 -8.77 7.98 15.09
C LEU A 316 -8.84 8.91 13.88
N LYS A 317 -9.91 9.72 13.80
CA LYS A 317 -10.05 10.74 12.76
C LYS A 317 -8.93 11.79 12.88
N LEU A 318 -8.70 12.34 14.07
CA LEU A 318 -7.68 13.36 14.33
C LEU A 318 -6.27 12.84 14.05
N GLN A 319 -5.97 11.59 14.38
CA GLN A 319 -4.67 10.98 14.06
C GLN A 319 -4.45 10.85 12.56
N CYS A 320 -5.47 10.39 11.83
CA CYS A 320 -5.43 10.30 10.38
C CYS A 320 -5.27 11.69 9.73
N ASP A 321 -6.09 12.66 10.16
CA ASP A 321 -6.08 14.02 9.63
C ASP A 321 -4.70 14.65 9.87
N THR A 322 -4.18 14.55 11.09
CA THR A 322 -2.86 15.11 11.46
C THR A 322 -1.73 14.52 10.62
N ARG A 323 -1.72 13.20 10.43
CA ARG A 323 -0.68 12.53 9.64
C ARG A 323 -0.69 13.02 8.21
N MET A 324 -1.85 13.00 7.56
CA MET A 324 -1.95 13.39 6.15
C MET A 324 -1.75 14.89 5.95
N THR A 325 -2.21 15.73 6.89
CA THR A 325 -1.93 17.17 6.88
C THR A 325 -0.43 17.42 6.96
N ARG A 326 0.32 16.74 7.85
CA ARG A 326 1.79 16.87 7.92
C ARG A 326 2.51 16.42 6.65
N GLU A 327 2.09 15.30 6.06
CA GLU A 327 2.61 14.82 4.77
C GLU A 327 2.40 15.87 3.67
N ARG A 328 1.19 16.43 3.60
CA ARG A 328 0.86 17.48 2.63
C ARG A 328 1.63 18.78 2.89
N THR A 329 1.82 19.17 4.15
CA THR A 329 2.66 20.32 4.50
C THR A 329 4.08 20.16 3.96
N GLN A 330 4.70 18.98 4.07
CA GLN A 330 6.03 18.76 3.48
C GLN A 330 6.03 18.88 1.96
N TYR A 331 5.00 18.36 1.30
CA TYR A 331 4.83 18.52 -0.14
C TYR A 331 4.72 20.00 -0.53
N LEU A 332 3.87 20.76 0.15
CA LEU A 332 3.64 22.18 -0.13
C LEU A 332 4.87 23.06 0.16
N ARG A 333 5.74 22.66 1.10
CA ARG A 333 7.00 23.37 1.37
C ARG A 333 7.94 23.45 0.17
N GLY A 334 7.83 22.52 -0.78
CA GLY A 334 8.58 22.58 -2.04
C GLY A 334 8.18 23.75 -2.94
N TYR A 335 7.03 24.38 -2.66
CA TYR A 335 6.42 25.46 -3.45
C TYR A 335 6.40 26.81 -2.70
N SER A 336 6.74 26.82 -1.41
CA SER A 336 6.94 28.04 -0.62
C SER A 336 8.43 28.41 -0.60
N ILE A 337 8.78 29.59 -1.11
CA ILE A 337 10.12 30.15 -0.93
C ILE A 337 10.13 30.84 0.44
N ASN A 338 10.84 30.26 1.41
CA ASN A 338 11.12 30.95 2.68
C ASN A 338 12.25 31.95 2.52
#